data_AF-A0A2D5VCG8-F1
#
_entry.id   AF-A0A2D5VCG8-F1
#
_cell.length_a   1.000
_cell.length_b   1.000
_cell.length_c   1.000
_cell.angle_alpha   90.00
_cell.angle_beta   90.00
_cell.angle_gamma   90.00
#
_symmetry.space_group_name_H-M   'P 1'
#
loop_
_entity.id
_entity.type
_entity.pdbx_description
1 polymer ?
#
loop_
_entity_poly.entity_id
_entity_poly.type
_entity_poly.pdbx_seq_one_letter_code
_entity_poly.pdbx_strand_id
1 'polypeptide(L)'
;HWADACHAQGGTVILPHIPNPNCEPSTLIATGRVDAVEYLTNAMYGHIEYYRYLNCGYKLPLVGGTDKMSSDVPVGLYRTYVHIPEDEEFNYDNWCKYLKGGNTFLSGGPIIRLSIDGQPIGSTISLPGNGGTVEVSASCQSIFPIHSLEIIKNGEVVDRVENANGLKELCLDSKITCDSHSWIAARCGGPNYSQATPHLDSWRRGIIAHTSPIYIAVGGEWWMFDLEAANYMITLAEGGISYIRNTARHYDPDHTTHHHNEVDHLAFLERPFQEAIQAIHKRMHNLGIPH
;
A
#
# COMPACT_ATOMS: atom_id res chain seq x y z
N HIS A 1 16.10 6.01 9.86
CA HIS A 1 17.32 6.79 9.49
C HIS A 1 17.47 7.04 8.00
N TRP A 2 17.55 6.02 7.12
CA TRP A 2 17.70 6.29 5.68
C TRP A 2 16.48 7.03 5.08
N ALA A 3 15.27 6.64 5.49
CA ALA A 3 14.03 7.30 5.06
C ALA A 3 14.00 8.76 5.52
N ASP A 4 14.36 9.02 6.78
CA ASP A 4 14.46 10.38 7.33
C ASP A 4 15.49 11.23 6.56
N ALA A 5 16.66 10.63 6.23
CA ALA A 5 17.69 11.30 5.44
C ALA A 5 17.24 11.57 3.99
N CYS A 6 16.42 10.69 3.41
CA CYS A 6 15.81 10.89 2.10
C CYS A 6 14.82 12.07 2.15
N HIS A 7 13.92 12.09 3.13
CA HIS A 7 12.97 13.19 3.33
C HIS A 7 13.66 14.52 3.61
N ALA A 8 14.74 14.54 4.40
CA ALA A 8 15.52 15.74 4.68
C ALA A 8 16.15 16.36 3.42
N GLN A 9 16.35 15.57 2.37
CA GLN A 9 16.83 16.00 1.06
C GLN A 9 15.70 16.33 0.07
N GLY A 10 14.44 16.31 0.53
CA GLY A 10 13.26 16.50 -0.33
C GLY A 10 12.86 15.26 -1.14
N GLY A 11 13.47 14.10 -0.86
CA GLY A 11 13.16 12.85 -1.53
C GLY A 11 11.82 12.25 -1.13
N THR A 12 11.39 11.25 -1.89
CA THR A 12 10.17 10.45 -1.64
C THR A 12 10.57 9.00 -1.35
N VAL A 13 10.02 8.40 -0.30
CA VAL A 13 10.36 7.08 0.20
C VAL A 13 9.29 6.07 -0.22
N ILE A 14 9.61 5.27 -1.24
CA ILE A 14 8.78 4.14 -1.67
C ILE A 14 9.33 2.87 -1.04
N LEU A 15 8.46 2.08 -0.43
CA LEU A 15 8.80 0.77 0.12
C LEU A 15 8.59 -0.29 -0.96
N PRO A 16 9.66 -0.86 -1.55
CA PRO A 16 9.55 -1.81 -2.64
C PRO A 16 9.01 -3.17 -2.15
N HIS A 17 8.45 -3.94 -3.08
CA HIS A 17 8.10 -5.36 -2.94
C HIS A 17 7.43 -5.78 -1.62
N ILE A 18 6.39 -5.05 -1.18
CA ILE A 18 5.64 -5.45 0.01
C ILE A 18 5.00 -6.84 -0.20
N PRO A 19 4.97 -7.68 0.83
CA PRO A 19 5.38 -7.42 2.22
C PRO A 19 6.79 -7.95 2.54
N ASN A 20 7.51 -8.55 1.59
CA ASN A 20 8.69 -9.37 1.89
C ASN A 20 10.01 -8.62 1.63
N PRO A 21 11.01 -8.72 2.52
CA PRO A 21 10.95 -9.34 3.86
C PRO A 21 10.05 -8.53 4.81
N ASN A 22 9.19 -9.22 5.59
CA ASN A 22 8.23 -8.54 6.47
C ASN A 22 8.85 -8.32 7.85
N CYS A 23 9.23 -7.07 8.16
CA CYS A 23 9.72 -6.58 9.45
C CYS A 23 10.02 -5.08 9.34
N GLU A 24 10.92 -4.73 8.42
CA GLU A 24 11.27 -3.35 8.06
C GLU A 24 10.09 -2.60 7.44
N PRO A 25 9.30 -3.20 6.51
CA PRO A 25 8.00 -2.65 6.09
C PRO A 25 7.11 -2.15 7.22
N SER A 26 6.76 -3.03 8.16
CA SER A 26 5.92 -2.72 9.31
C SER A 26 6.48 -1.55 10.13
N THR A 27 7.79 -1.55 10.35
CA THR A 27 8.51 -0.53 11.12
C THR A 27 8.45 0.85 10.46
N LEU A 28 8.71 0.91 9.16
CA LEU A 28 8.68 2.16 8.41
C LEU A 28 7.25 2.70 8.25
N ILE A 29 6.26 1.82 8.10
CA ILE A 29 4.83 2.18 8.06
C ILE A 29 4.37 2.71 9.42
N ALA A 30 4.65 1.99 10.51
CA ALA A 30 4.27 2.38 11.88
C ALA A 30 4.80 3.75 12.28
N THR A 31 5.99 4.10 11.78
CA THR A 31 6.66 5.37 12.08
C THR A 31 6.35 6.48 11.08
N GLY A 32 5.48 6.22 10.08
CA GLY A 32 5.07 7.21 9.09
C GLY A 32 6.19 7.65 8.14
N ARG A 33 7.18 6.78 7.92
CA ARG A 33 8.38 7.07 7.11
C ARG A 33 8.24 6.68 5.64
N VAL A 34 7.13 6.07 5.26
CA VAL A 34 6.86 5.58 3.90
C VAL A 34 5.82 6.48 3.25
N ASP A 35 6.11 6.89 2.03
CA ASP A 35 5.24 7.70 1.18
C ASP A 35 4.32 6.84 0.29
N ALA A 36 4.77 5.64 -0.08
CA ALA A 36 3.99 4.66 -0.84
C ALA A 36 4.55 3.24 -0.70
N VAL A 37 3.73 2.23 -0.96
CA VAL A 37 4.12 0.82 -0.95
C VAL A 37 3.97 0.19 -2.33
N GLU A 38 4.92 -0.65 -2.71
CA GLU A 38 4.98 -1.22 -4.05
C GLU A 38 4.60 -2.71 -4.07
N TYR A 39 3.71 -3.09 -4.99
CA TYR A 39 3.61 -4.48 -5.39
C TYR A 39 4.61 -4.82 -6.50
N LEU A 40 5.34 -5.90 -6.25
CA LEU A 40 6.20 -6.54 -7.24
C LEU A 40 5.53 -7.76 -7.92
N THR A 41 4.52 -8.34 -7.26
CA THR A 41 3.76 -9.49 -7.75
C THR A 41 2.28 -9.35 -7.37
N ASN A 42 1.40 -10.17 -7.97
CA ASN A 42 -0.03 -10.20 -7.65
C ASN A 42 -0.39 -11.25 -6.57
N ALA A 43 0.57 -11.74 -5.79
CA ALA A 43 0.30 -12.75 -4.77
C ALA A 43 -0.74 -12.24 -3.74
N MET A 44 -1.73 -13.08 -3.41
CA MET A 44 -2.80 -12.69 -2.47
C MET A 44 -2.27 -12.39 -1.07
N TYR A 45 -1.13 -12.99 -0.69
CA TYR A 45 -0.44 -12.65 0.56
C TYR A 45 -0.11 -11.15 0.66
N GLY A 46 0.40 -10.54 -0.42
CA GLY A 46 0.70 -9.10 -0.42
C GLY A 46 -0.54 -8.21 -0.30
N HIS A 47 -1.68 -8.67 -0.85
CA HIS A 47 -2.96 -7.99 -0.70
C HIS A 47 -3.44 -8.01 0.75
N ILE A 48 -3.36 -9.17 1.40
CA ILE A 48 -3.74 -9.33 2.80
C ILE A 48 -2.89 -8.43 3.70
N GLU A 49 -1.56 -8.39 3.48
CA GLU A 49 -0.67 -7.53 4.27
C GLU A 49 -0.93 -6.04 4.01
N TYR A 50 -1.11 -5.63 2.75
CA TYR A 50 -1.47 -4.25 2.43
C TYR A 50 -2.78 -3.82 3.11
N TYR A 51 -3.82 -4.64 3.01
CA TYR A 51 -5.11 -4.37 3.62
C TYR A 51 -5.05 -4.38 5.15
N ARG A 52 -4.17 -5.19 5.75
CA ARG A 52 -3.91 -5.16 7.20
C ARG A 52 -3.40 -3.80 7.65
N TYR A 53 -2.46 -3.20 6.91
CA TYR A 53 -1.99 -1.84 7.22
C TYR A 53 -3.09 -0.79 7.05
N LEU A 54 -3.89 -0.87 5.99
CA LEU A 54 -5.03 0.04 5.79
C LEU A 54 -6.07 -0.08 6.91
N ASN A 55 -6.43 -1.31 7.31
CA ASN A 55 -7.36 -1.60 8.41
C ASN A 55 -6.81 -1.11 9.76
N CYS A 56 -5.49 -1.14 9.94
CA CYS A 56 -4.81 -0.52 11.07
C CYS A 56 -4.69 1.01 10.94
N GLY A 57 -5.34 1.65 9.97
CA GLY A 57 -5.45 3.11 9.86
C GLY A 57 -4.27 3.83 9.25
N TYR A 58 -3.37 3.13 8.55
CA TYR A 58 -2.30 3.77 7.79
C TYR A 58 -2.80 4.12 6.39
N LYS A 59 -2.81 5.40 6.02
CA LYS A 59 -3.09 5.82 4.64
C LYS A 59 -1.87 5.54 3.78
N LEU A 60 -1.95 4.53 2.92
CA LEU A 60 -0.81 4.06 2.12
C LEU A 60 -1.16 4.10 0.63
N PRO A 61 -0.53 4.97 -0.15
CA PRO A 61 -0.56 4.90 -1.61
C PRO A 61 0.02 3.57 -2.10
N LEU A 62 -0.66 2.93 -3.06
CA LEU A 62 -0.19 1.75 -3.74
C LEU A 62 0.46 2.12 -5.08
N VAL A 63 1.65 1.57 -5.31
CA VAL A 63 2.44 1.78 -6.53
C VAL A 63 2.90 0.45 -7.11
N GLY A 64 3.41 0.51 -8.35
CA GLY A 64 3.90 -0.64 -9.09
C GLY A 64 5.27 -0.42 -9.69
N GLY A 65 6.15 -1.40 -9.47
CA GLY A 65 7.50 -1.45 -10.00
C GLY A 65 7.81 -2.81 -10.59
N THR A 66 8.68 -2.81 -11.59
CA THR A 66 9.03 -4.03 -12.34
C THR A 66 10.24 -4.77 -11.76
N ASP A 67 11.08 -4.08 -10.98
CA ASP A 67 12.33 -4.62 -10.42
C ASP A 67 13.13 -5.45 -11.44
N LYS A 68 13.51 -4.79 -12.54
CA LYS A 68 14.17 -5.45 -13.67
C LYS A 68 15.63 -5.73 -13.33
N MET A 69 15.94 -6.99 -13.02
CA MET A 69 17.30 -7.45 -12.68
C MET A 69 18.04 -8.15 -13.83
N SER A 70 17.35 -8.45 -14.94
CA SER A 70 17.92 -9.17 -16.09
C SER A 70 17.17 -8.85 -17.39
N SER A 71 17.68 -9.34 -18.53
CA SER A 71 17.11 -9.06 -19.87
C SER A 71 15.88 -9.88 -20.24
N ASP A 72 15.54 -10.88 -19.43
CA ASP A 72 14.34 -11.71 -19.50
C ASP A 72 13.10 -11.05 -18.86
N VAL A 73 13.27 -9.92 -18.18
CA VAL A 73 12.19 -9.10 -17.62
C VAL A 73 12.04 -7.83 -18.47
N PRO A 74 10.94 -7.65 -19.22
CA PRO A 74 10.69 -6.43 -19.97
C PRO A 74 10.52 -5.22 -19.04
N VAL A 75 11.03 -4.06 -19.46
CA VAL A 75 10.87 -2.80 -18.71
C VAL A 75 9.40 -2.38 -18.70
N GLY A 76 8.90 -1.94 -17.54
CA GLY A 76 7.58 -1.34 -17.42
C GLY A 76 6.43 -2.36 -17.44
N LEU A 77 6.69 -3.59 -16.98
CA LEU A 77 5.66 -4.62 -16.86
C LEU A 77 4.61 -4.20 -15.83
N TYR A 78 5.07 -3.87 -14.62
CA TYR A 78 4.29 -3.21 -13.57
C TYR A 78 4.67 -1.74 -13.54
N ARG A 79 3.66 -0.88 -13.58
CA ARG A 79 3.76 0.57 -13.70
C ARG A 79 2.94 1.24 -12.62
N THR A 80 3.41 2.43 -12.24
CA THR A 80 2.65 3.38 -11.43
C THR A 80 2.10 4.46 -12.33
N TYR A 81 0.80 4.66 -12.27
CA TYR A 81 0.15 5.83 -12.85
C TYR A 81 -0.20 6.78 -11.73
N VAL A 82 0.09 8.06 -11.93
CA VAL A 82 -0.24 9.16 -11.01
C VAL A 82 -1.12 10.14 -11.78
N HIS A 83 -2.26 10.51 -11.22
CA HIS A 83 -3.08 11.56 -11.82
C HIS A 83 -2.68 12.93 -11.26
N ILE A 84 -2.26 13.82 -12.17
CA ILE A 84 -1.97 15.22 -11.90
C ILE A 84 -3.17 16.03 -12.41
N PRO A 85 -3.79 16.90 -11.58
CA PRO A 85 -4.86 17.79 -12.00
C PRO A 85 -4.49 18.64 -13.21
N GLU A 86 -5.48 18.96 -14.05
CA GLU A 86 -5.26 19.69 -15.31
C GLU A 86 -4.72 21.11 -15.11
N ASP A 87 -4.93 21.70 -13.94
CA ASP A 87 -4.44 23.02 -13.54
C ASP A 87 -3.01 23.01 -12.97
N GLU A 88 -2.37 21.83 -12.89
CA GLU A 88 -1.02 21.64 -12.36
C GLU A 88 -0.08 21.13 -13.46
N GLU A 89 1.15 21.65 -13.50
CA GLU A 89 2.14 21.24 -14.51
C GLU A 89 2.64 19.81 -14.26
N PHE A 90 2.87 19.05 -15.33
CA PHE A 90 3.59 17.79 -15.24
C PHE A 90 5.09 18.03 -15.03
N ASN A 91 5.50 18.04 -13.77
CA ASN A 91 6.90 18.08 -13.34
C ASN A 91 7.15 17.06 -12.21
N TYR A 92 8.42 16.88 -11.83
CA TYR A 92 8.82 15.89 -10.81
C TYR A 92 8.16 16.15 -9.45
N ASP A 93 8.14 17.40 -9.00
CA ASP A 93 7.60 17.78 -7.70
C ASP A 93 6.10 17.49 -7.61
N ASN A 94 5.34 17.85 -8.66
CA ASN A 94 3.92 17.55 -8.74
C ASN A 94 3.67 16.04 -8.85
N TRP A 95 4.47 15.31 -9.62
CA TRP A 95 4.36 13.86 -9.69
C TRP A 95 4.55 13.21 -8.30
N CYS A 96 5.57 13.62 -7.55
CA CYS A 96 5.81 13.15 -6.18
C CYS A 96 4.72 13.59 -5.19
N LYS A 97 4.20 14.81 -5.31
CA LYS A 97 3.08 15.34 -4.51
C LYS A 97 1.83 14.49 -4.67
N TYR A 98 1.42 14.20 -5.90
CA TYR A 98 0.19 13.42 -6.17
C TYR A 98 0.38 11.91 -5.94
N LEU A 99 1.61 11.41 -6.07
CA LEU A 99 1.94 10.05 -5.63
C LEU A 99 1.73 9.89 -4.13
N LYS A 100 2.31 10.79 -3.32
CA LYS A 100 2.13 10.83 -1.85
C LYS A 100 0.67 11.01 -1.44
N GLY A 101 -0.09 11.76 -2.24
CA GLY A 101 -1.53 11.94 -2.05
C GLY A 101 -2.37 10.70 -2.32
N GLY A 102 -1.78 9.60 -2.81
CA GLY A 102 -2.52 8.38 -3.12
C GLY A 102 -3.32 8.46 -4.41
N ASN A 103 -3.08 9.46 -5.26
CA ASN A 103 -3.77 9.56 -6.55
C ASN A 103 -3.13 8.64 -7.60
N THR A 104 -3.02 7.36 -7.23
CA THR A 104 -2.21 6.37 -7.94
C THR A 104 -2.93 5.06 -8.16
N PHE A 105 -2.57 4.38 -9.23
CA PHE A 105 -2.87 2.96 -9.38
C PHE A 105 -1.67 2.20 -9.92
N LEU A 106 -1.53 0.97 -9.44
CA LEU A 106 -0.65 -0.04 -10.01
C LEU A 106 -1.32 -0.62 -11.25
N SER A 107 -0.54 -0.82 -12.32
CA SER A 107 -0.98 -1.52 -13.52
C SER A 107 0.09 -2.46 -14.07
N GLY A 108 -0.30 -3.72 -14.19
CA GLY A 108 0.33 -4.75 -15.00
C GLY A 108 -0.28 -4.87 -16.40
N GLY A 109 -0.90 -3.83 -16.96
CA GLY A 109 -1.55 -3.90 -18.27
C GLY A 109 -2.84 -3.10 -18.33
N PRO A 110 -3.88 -3.45 -17.55
CA PRO A 110 -5.14 -2.72 -17.52
C PRO A 110 -4.98 -1.31 -16.98
N ILE A 111 -5.70 -0.35 -17.57
CA ILE A 111 -5.93 0.98 -16.99
C ILE A 111 -7.22 0.89 -16.21
N ILE A 112 -7.19 1.25 -14.94
CA ILE A 112 -8.33 1.19 -14.02
C ILE A 112 -8.69 2.58 -13.52
N ARG A 113 -9.98 2.82 -13.33
CA ARG A 113 -10.53 4.04 -12.72
C ARG A 113 -11.47 3.64 -11.60
N LEU A 114 -11.47 4.45 -10.54
CA LEU A 114 -12.40 4.39 -9.43
C LEU A 114 -12.76 5.83 -9.07
N SER A 115 -14.05 6.11 -8.95
CA SER A 115 -14.55 7.31 -8.29
C SER A 115 -15.64 6.94 -7.29
N ILE A 116 -15.77 7.76 -6.25
CA ILE A 116 -16.85 7.64 -5.27
C ILE A 116 -17.43 9.02 -5.07
N ASP A 117 -18.73 9.19 -5.33
CA ASP A 117 -19.41 10.50 -5.35
C ASP A 117 -18.64 11.56 -6.18
N GLY A 118 -18.05 11.11 -7.30
CA GLY A 118 -17.22 11.94 -8.19
C GLY A 118 -15.79 12.24 -7.69
N GLN A 119 -15.42 11.82 -6.48
CA GLN A 119 -14.08 12.04 -5.93
C GLN A 119 -13.08 10.97 -6.42
N PRO A 120 -11.83 11.36 -6.73
CA PRO A 120 -10.82 10.45 -7.24
C PRO A 120 -10.15 9.62 -6.14
N ILE A 121 -9.41 8.58 -6.55
CA ILE A 121 -8.51 7.79 -5.69
C ILE A 121 -7.53 8.68 -4.90
N GLY A 122 -7.25 8.29 -3.65
CA GLY A 122 -6.47 9.10 -2.70
C GLY A 122 -7.32 10.08 -1.88
N SER A 123 -8.54 10.40 -2.32
CA SER A 123 -9.43 11.33 -1.61
C SER A 123 -9.95 10.77 -0.28
N THR A 124 -10.42 11.66 0.59
CA THR A 124 -11.20 11.32 1.79
C THR A 124 -12.57 11.96 1.71
N ILE A 125 -13.62 11.15 1.71
CA ILE A 125 -15.03 11.58 1.63
C ILE A 125 -15.58 11.64 3.05
N SER A 126 -16.28 12.73 3.38
CA SER A 126 -16.88 12.93 4.71
C SER A 126 -18.37 12.62 4.69
N LEU A 127 -18.81 11.73 5.57
CA LEU A 127 -20.20 11.37 5.83
C LEU A 127 -20.60 11.84 7.24
N PRO A 128 -21.90 12.09 7.48
CA PRO A 128 -22.39 12.43 8.82
C PRO A 128 -22.17 11.28 9.80
N GLY A 129 -22.29 11.54 11.11
CA GLY A 129 -21.97 10.56 12.16
C GLY A 129 -22.81 9.28 12.19
N ASN A 130 -23.96 9.27 11.51
CA ASN A 130 -24.79 8.09 11.31
C ASN A 130 -24.46 7.32 10.02
N GLY A 131 -23.37 7.69 9.33
CA GLY A 131 -22.97 7.09 8.06
C GLY A 131 -23.83 7.53 6.89
N GLY A 132 -23.76 6.77 5.81
CA GLY A 132 -24.51 7.02 4.58
C GLY A 132 -24.24 5.97 3.51
N THR A 133 -24.82 6.20 2.33
CA THR A 133 -24.54 5.40 1.13
C THR A 133 -23.78 6.27 0.15
N VAL A 134 -22.70 5.73 -0.40
CA VAL A 134 -21.89 6.38 -1.45
C VAL A 134 -22.12 5.69 -2.78
N GLU A 135 -22.07 6.46 -3.86
CA GLU A 135 -22.15 5.95 -5.24
C GLU A 135 -20.74 5.69 -5.76
N VAL A 136 -20.45 4.44 -6.10
CA VAL A 136 -19.15 4.00 -6.57
C VAL A 136 -19.23 3.70 -8.06
N SER A 137 -18.29 4.23 -8.83
CA SER A 137 -18.11 3.89 -10.24
C SER A 137 -16.69 3.39 -10.48
N ALA A 138 -16.57 2.17 -10.97
CA ALA A 138 -15.30 1.54 -11.32
C ALA A 138 -15.33 1.12 -12.78
N SER A 139 -14.22 1.33 -13.49
CA SER A 139 -14.05 0.84 -14.85
C SER A 139 -12.62 0.45 -15.12
N CYS A 140 -12.42 -0.48 -16.05
CA CYS A 140 -11.08 -0.79 -16.53
C CYS A 140 -11.08 -1.15 -18.01
N GLN A 141 -9.98 -0.82 -18.67
CA GLN A 141 -9.74 -1.10 -20.08
C GLN A 141 -8.35 -1.73 -20.24
N SER A 142 -8.21 -2.71 -21.12
CA SER A 142 -6.96 -3.42 -21.32
C SER A 142 -6.83 -3.93 -22.75
N ILE A 143 -5.60 -3.95 -23.27
CA ILE A 143 -5.28 -4.67 -24.51
C ILE A 143 -5.22 -6.19 -24.29
N PHE A 144 -5.17 -6.65 -23.05
CA PHE A 144 -5.24 -8.05 -22.65
C PHE A 144 -6.65 -8.40 -22.16
N PRO A 145 -7.09 -9.67 -22.23
CA PRO A 145 -8.34 -10.08 -21.61
C PRO A 145 -8.33 -9.79 -20.10
N ILE A 146 -9.38 -9.14 -19.62
CA ILE A 146 -9.69 -8.94 -18.20
C ILE A 146 -11.00 -9.66 -17.88
N HIS A 147 -11.00 -10.42 -16.80
CA HIS A 147 -12.12 -11.29 -16.43
C HIS A 147 -12.90 -10.76 -15.25
N SER A 148 -12.24 -10.06 -14.34
CA SER A 148 -12.86 -9.57 -13.10
C SER A 148 -12.56 -8.09 -12.89
N LEU A 149 -13.56 -7.38 -12.35
CA LEU A 149 -13.42 -6.07 -11.73
C LEU A 149 -14.15 -6.15 -10.38
N GLU A 150 -13.42 -5.92 -9.30
CA GLU A 150 -13.89 -6.05 -7.93
C GLU A 150 -13.79 -4.70 -7.21
N ILE A 151 -14.81 -4.38 -6.39
CA ILE A 151 -14.78 -3.28 -5.42
C ILE A 151 -14.57 -3.88 -4.03
N ILE A 152 -13.60 -3.32 -3.30
CA ILE A 152 -13.11 -3.82 -2.02
C ILE A 152 -13.38 -2.76 -0.97
N LYS A 153 -14.00 -3.15 0.14
CA LYS A 153 -14.17 -2.30 1.33
C LYS A 153 -13.54 -3.01 2.53
N ASN A 154 -12.59 -2.36 3.19
CA ASN A 154 -11.93 -2.87 4.41
C ASN A 154 -11.33 -4.29 4.26
N GLY A 155 -10.92 -4.66 3.05
CA GLY A 155 -10.31 -5.94 2.70
C GLY A 155 -11.25 -6.97 2.07
N GLU A 156 -12.56 -6.72 2.14
CA GLU A 156 -13.59 -7.62 1.62
C GLU A 156 -14.13 -7.17 0.27
N VAL A 157 -14.37 -8.10 -0.65
CA VAL A 157 -15.01 -7.79 -1.94
C VAL A 157 -16.51 -7.59 -1.71
N VAL A 158 -16.97 -6.36 -1.87
CA VAL A 158 -18.36 -5.96 -1.62
C VAL A 158 -19.23 -5.89 -2.87
N ASP A 159 -18.60 -5.77 -4.04
CA ASP A 159 -19.28 -5.92 -5.33
C ASP A 159 -18.27 -6.37 -6.40
N ARG A 160 -18.76 -7.00 -7.47
CA ARG A 160 -17.93 -7.47 -8.58
C ARG A 160 -18.71 -7.68 -9.86
N VAL A 161 -18.01 -7.54 -10.98
CA VAL A 161 -18.44 -8.07 -12.29
C VAL A 161 -17.41 -9.08 -12.78
N GLU A 162 -17.90 -10.17 -13.38
CA GLU A 162 -17.04 -11.22 -13.94
C GLU A 162 -17.51 -11.65 -15.33
N ASN A 163 -16.55 -11.94 -16.21
CA ASN A 163 -16.79 -12.52 -17.52
C ASN A 163 -15.80 -13.67 -17.79
N ALA A 164 -16.32 -14.89 -17.89
CA ALA A 164 -15.51 -16.10 -18.10
C ALA A 164 -14.67 -16.07 -19.38
N ASN A 165 -15.13 -15.39 -20.43
CA ASN A 165 -14.41 -15.31 -21.71
C ASN A 165 -13.33 -14.22 -21.71
N GLY A 166 -13.36 -13.32 -20.72
CA GLY A 166 -12.50 -12.14 -20.67
C GLY A 166 -12.95 -11.09 -21.67
N LEU A 167 -12.92 -9.83 -21.27
CA LEU A 167 -13.27 -8.68 -22.10
C LEU A 167 -12.08 -7.73 -22.20
N LYS A 168 -12.19 -6.71 -23.06
CA LYS A 168 -11.23 -5.60 -23.12
C LYS A 168 -11.63 -4.43 -22.22
N GLU A 169 -12.89 -4.43 -21.77
CA GLU A 169 -13.48 -3.40 -20.94
C GLU A 169 -14.46 -4.03 -19.96
N LEU A 170 -14.45 -3.55 -18.72
CA LEU A 170 -15.42 -3.86 -17.68
C LEU A 170 -15.80 -2.55 -16.98
N CYS A 171 -17.08 -2.41 -16.64
CA CYS A 171 -17.61 -1.32 -15.84
C CYS A 171 -18.48 -1.89 -14.72
N LEU A 172 -18.50 -1.22 -13.58
CA LEU A 172 -19.28 -1.59 -12.41
C LEU A 172 -19.69 -0.32 -11.66
N ASP A 173 -21.00 -0.11 -11.54
CA ASP A 173 -21.57 0.95 -10.72
C ASP A 173 -22.30 0.32 -9.54
N SER A 174 -22.00 0.79 -8.33
CA SER A 174 -22.46 0.18 -7.08
C SER A 174 -22.90 1.24 -6.06
N LYS A 175 -23.79 0.87 -5.16
CA LYS A 175 -24.16 1.68 -3.99
C LYS A 175 -23.70 0.98 -2.73
N ILE A 176 -22.78 1.60 -2.00
CA ILE A 176 -22.13 0.98 -0.83
C ILE A 176 -22.49 1.76 0.43
N THR A 177 -23.02 1.05 1.42
CA THR A 177 -23.32 1.62 2.74
C THR A 177 -22.07 1.67 3.60
N CYS A 178 -21.83 2.82 4.21
CA CYS A 178 -20.73 3.10 5.13
C CYS A 178 -21.29 3.68 6.42
N ASP A 179 -21.30 2.86 7.47
CA ASP A 179 -21.75 3.18 8.84
C ASP A 179 -20.58 3.51 9.78
N SER A 180 -19.35 3.36 9.30
CA SER A 180 -18.11 3.50 10.05
C SER A 180 -16.97 3.94 9.14
N HIS A 181 -15.89 4.46 9.73
CA HIS A 181 -14.68 4.77 8.99
C HIS A 181 -14.22 3.56 8.19
N SER A 182 -13.96 3.78 6.90
CA SER A 182 -13.63 2.71 5.97
C SER A 182 -12.64 3.20 4.91
N TRP A 183 -12.13 2.28 4.11
CA TRP A 183 -11.49 2.57 2.84
C TRP A 183 -12.09 1.68 1.76
N ILE A 184 -12.12 2.21 0.52
CA ILE A 184 -12.64 1.50 -0.66
C ILE A 184 -11.59 1.56 -1.76
N ALA A 185 -11.33 0.43 -2.41
CA ALA A 185 -10.42 0.33 -3.56
C ALA A 185 -11.06 -0.52 -4.67
N ALA A 186 -10.51 -0.43 -5.88
CA ALA A 186 -10.90 -1.28 -7.00
C ALA A 186 -9.69 -2.05 -7.51
N ARG A 187 -9.93 -3.27 -7.98
CA ARG A 187 -8.91 -4.09 -8.63
C ARG A 187 -9.51 -4.90 -9.76
N CYS A 188 -8.72 -5.16 -10.80
CA CYS A 188 -9.14 -5.96 -11.93
C CYS A 188 -8.04 -6.90 -12.41
N GLY A 189 -8.41 -8.00 -13.05
CA GLY A 189 -7.41 -8.95 -13.55
C GLY A 189 -8.02 -10.22 -14.14
N GLY A 190 -7.32 -11.34 -13.93
CA GLY A 190 -7.73 -12.66 -14.38
C GLY A 190 -8.99 -13.19 -13.67
N PRO A 191 -9.40 -14.44 -13.95
CA PRO A 191 -10.56 -15.06 -13.32
C PRO A 191 -10.50 -14.98 -11.79
N ASN A 192 -11.61 -14.63 -11.15
CA ASN A 192 -11.69 -14.41 -9.69
C ASN A 192 -10.62 -13.47 -9.09
N TYR A 193 -10.00 -12.61 -9.92
CA TYR A 193 -8.82 -11.76 -9.64
C TYR A 193 -7.54 -12.52 -9.24
N SER A 194 -7.64 -13.42 -8.27
CA SER A 194 -6.58 -14.25 -7.71
C SER A 194 -5.89 -15.17 -8.72
N GLN A 195 -6.58 -15.58 -9.79
CA GLN A 195 -6.02 -16.40 -10.86
C GLN A 195 -5.54 -15.52 -12.02
N ALA A 196 -4.65 -14.57 -11.73
CA ALA A 196 -4.21 -13.61 -12.72
C ALA A 196 -3.60 -14.30 -13.95
N THR A 197 -4.01 -13.87 -15.13
CA THR A 197 -3.37 -14.29 -16.39
C THR A 197 -1.93 -13.77 -16.39
N PRO A 198 -0.90 -14.63 -16.54
CA PRO A 198 0.47 -14.18 -16.44
C PRO A 198 0.94 -13.52 -17.74
N HIS A 199 1.81 -12.52 -17.60
CA HIS A 199 2.71 -12.10 -18.66
C HIS A 199 3.70 -13.20 -19.02
N LEU A 200 4.28 -13.07 -20.20
CA LEU A 200 5.37 -13.94 -20.67
C LEU A 200 6.74 -13.38 -20.25
N ASP A 201 6.92 -13.11 -18.96
CA ASP A 201 8.23 -12.81 -18.36
C ASP A 201 8.71 -13.97 -17.47
N SER A 202 9.98 -13.92 -17.02
CA SER A 202 10.54 -14.99 -16.17
C SER A 202 9.87 -15.13 -14.81
N TRP A 203 9.13 -14.10 -14.37
CA TRP A 203 8.39 -14.07 -13.10
C TRP A 203 6.91 -14.45 -13.25
N ARG A 204 6.42 -14.60 -14.49
CA ARG A 204 5.01 -14.82 -14.84
C ARG A 204 4.07 -13.85 -14.11
N ARG A 205 4.42 -12.57 -14.08
CA ARG A 205 3.66 -11.55 -13.34
C ARG A 205 2.23 -11.43 -13.87
N GLY A 206 1.25 -11.31 -12.97
CA GLY A 206 -0.15 -11.22 -13.35
C GLY A 206 -0.50 -9.94 -14.09
N ILE A 207 -1.32 -10.04 -15.14
CA ILE A 207 -2.01 -8.94 -15.80
C ILE A 207 -3.13 -8.47 -14.87
N ILE A 208 -2.82 -7.49 -14.01
CA ILE A 208 -3.73 -6.94 -13.01
C ILE A 208 -3.65 -5.41 -12.98
N ALA A 209 -4.65 -4.77 -12.38
CA ALA A 209 -4.50 -3.41 -11.88
C ALA A 209 -5.17 -3.27 -10.52
N HIS A 210 -4.67 -2.36 -9.70
CA HIS A 210 -5.19 -2.11 -8.35
C HIS A 210 -5.02 -0.62 -8.02
N THR A 211 -6.10 0.03 -7.58
CA THR A 211 -6.06 1.44 -7.20
C THR A 211 -5.49 1.62 -5.80
N SER A 212 -4.93 2.79 -5.52
CA SER A 212 -4.92 3.31 -4.15
C SER A 212 -6.36 3.47 -3.62
N PRO A 213 -6.56 3.55 -2.29
CA PRO A 213 -7.89 3.62 -1.71
C PRO A 213 -8.48 5.03 -1.80
N ILE A 214 -9.81 5.10 -1.75
CA ILE A 214 -10.58 6.26 -1.31
C ILE A 214 -11.01 6.01 0.13
N TYR A 215 -10.80 6.98 1.00
CA TYR A 215 -11.11 6.87 2.42
C TYR A 215 -12.49 7.44 2.71
N ILE A 216 -13.28 6.77 3.57
CA ILE A 216 -14.61 7.21 3.97
C ILE A 216 -14.59 7.58 5.45
N ALA A 217 -14.70 8.86 5.75
CA ALA A 217 -14.71 9.42 7.10
C ALA A 217 -16.16 9.55 7.59
N VAL A 218 -16.52 8.94 8.71
CA VAL A 218 -17.88 8.96 9.26
C VAL A 218 -17.86 9.71 10.59
N GLY A 219 -18.56 10.85 10.66
CA GLY A 219 -18.73 11.58 11.93
C GLY A 219 -17.50 12.32 12.46
N GLY A 220 -16.49 12.58 11.63
CA GLY A 220 -15.29 13.32 12.00
C GLY A 220 -14.12 13.05 11.05
N GLU A 221 -12.92 13.40 11.50
CA GLU A 221 -11.68 13.08 10.79
C GLU A 221 -11.53 11.56 10.61
N TRP A 222 -11.00 11.14 9.46
CA TRP A 222 -10.82 9.72 9.17
C TRP A 222 -9.77 9.10 10.09
N TRP A 223 -10.12 7.97 10.70
CA TRP A 223 -9.17 7.10 11.39
C TRP A 223 -9.68 5.65 11.33
N MET A 224 -8.76 4.70 11.42
CA MET A 224 -9.07 3.30 11.67
C MET A 224 -8.03 2.71 12.63
N PHE A 225 -8.38 1.63 13.29
CA PHE A 225 -7.46 0.88 14.13
C PHE A 225 -7.93 -0.57 14.20
N ASP A 226 -6.99 -1.50 14.06
CA ASP A 226 -7.24 -2.92 14.19
C ASP A 226 -6.22 -3.50 15.18
N LEU A 227 -6.73 -4.08 16.27
CA LEU A 227 -5.90 -4.56 17.38
C LEU A 227 -5.03 -5.76 16.97
N GLU A 228 -5.57 -6.66 16.15
CA GLU A 228 -4.83 -7.82 15.67
C GLU A 228 -3.67 -7.38 14.76
N ALA A 229 -3.93 -6.47 13.83
CA ALA A 229 -2.93 -5.84 12.98
C ALA A 229 -1.86 -5.10 13.79
N ALA A 230 -2.25 -4.32 14.80
CA ALA A 230 -1.31 -3.60 15.66
C ALA A 230 -0.38 -4.56 16.42
N ASN A 231 -0.94 -5.60 17.04
CA ASN A 231 -0.15 -6.63 17.73
C ASN A 231 0.76 -7.40 16.77
N TYR A 232 0.27 -7.72 15.58
CA TYR A 232 1.06 -8.33 14.52
C TYR A 232 2.26 -7.45 14.13
N MET A 233 2.05 -6.15 13.96
CA MET A 233 3.12 -5.19 13.64
C MET A 233 4.16 -5.08 14.77
N ILE A 234 3.73 -5.12 16.04
CA ILE A 234 4.63 -5.18 17.20
C ILE A 234 5.45 -6.46 17.17
N THR A 235 4.81 -7.63 16.96
CA THR A 235 5.51 -8.92 16.86
C THR A 235 6.56 -8.92 15.75
N LEU A 236 6.27 -8.30 14.60
CA LEU A 236 7.25 -8.13 13.52
C LEU A 236 8.45 -7.27 13.96
N ALA A 237 8.21 -6.15 14.65
CA ALA A 237 9.28 -5.28 15.12
C ALA A 237 10.16 -5.95 16.19
N GLU A 238 9.55 -6.66 17.14
CA GLU A 238 10.25 -7.48 18.13
C GLU A 238 11.06 -8.61 17.48
N GLY A 239 10.50 -9.23 16.43
CA GLY A 239 11.19 -10.20 15.59
C GLY A 239 12.45 -9.62 14.95
N GLY A 240 12.38 -8.37 14.46
CA GLY A 240 13.52 -7.64 13.91
C GLY A 240 14.63 -7.40 14.94
N ILE A 241 14.24 -6.94 16.13
CA ILE A 241 15.18 -6.76 17.26
C ILE A 241 15.81 -8.11 17.64
N SER A 242 15.01 -9.17 17.73
CA SER A 242 15.52 -10.51 18.04
C SER A 242 16.48 -11.03 16.97
N TYR A 243 16.18 -10.80 15.69
CA TYR A 243 17.06 -11.15 14.58
C TYR A 243 18.40 -10.42 14.68
N ILE A 244 18.39 -9.11 14.91
CA ILE A 244 19.60 -8.31 15.12
C ILE A 244 20.42 -8.92 16.25
N ARG A 245 19.82 -9.14 17.42
CA ARG A 245 20.56 -9.59 18.61
C ARG A 245 21.14 -11.00 18.48
N ASN A 246 20.40 -11.91 17.88
CA ASN A 246 20.63 -13.36 18.06
C ASN A 246 21.01 -14.10 16.77
N THR A 247 20.77 -13.51 15.60
CA THR A 247 20.90 -14.21 14.31
C THR A 247 21.83 -13.47 13.35
N ALA A 248 21.78 -12.14 13.33
CA ALA A 248 22.63 -11.34 12.47
C ALA A 248 24.11 -11.54 12.81
N ARG A 249 24.96 -11.53 11.78
CA ARG A 249 26.41 -11.60 11.98
C ARG A 249 26.90 -10.23 12.43
N HIS A 250 27.49 -10.18 13.63
CA HIS A 250 28.19 -8.99 14.10
C HIS A 250 29.69 -9.13 13.88
N TYR A 251 30.30 -8.05 13.42
CA TYR A 251 31.74 -7.90 13.38
C TYR A 251 32.23 -7.29 14.68
N ASP A 252 33.51 -7.48 14.98
CA ASP A 252 34.14 -6.94 16.17
C ASP A 252 34.01 -5.40 16.16
N PRO A 253 33.36 -4.79 17.18
CA PRO A 253 33.20 -3.34 17.27
C PRO A 253 34.54 -2.58 17.30
N ASP A 254 35.60 -3.18 17.84
CA ASP A 254 36.92 -2.54 17.93
C ASP A 254 37.64 -2.48 16.56
N HIS A 255 37.17 -3.26 15.59
CA HIS A 255 37.75 -3.37 14.25
C HIS A 255 36.80 -2.93 13.13
N THR A 256 35.61 -2.42 13.48
CA THR A 256 34.57 -2.06 12.51
C THR A 256 34.15 -0.61 12.70
N THR A 257 34.14 0.17 11.61
CA THR A 257 33.59 1.53 11.60
C THR A 257 32.29 1.57 10.82
N HIS A 258 31.28 2.26 11.36
CA HIS A 258 29.97 2.42 10.72
C HIS A 258 29.72 3.87 10.30
N HIS A 259 29.02 4.07 9.17
CA HIS A 259 28.73 5.41 8.62
C HIS A 259 27.80 6.28 9.47
N HIS A 260 27.14 5.71 10.50
CA HIS A 260 26.22 6.45 11.36
C HIS A 260 26.92 7.21 12.51
N ASN A 261 28.23 7.04 12.69
CA ASN A 261 29.04 7.75 13.69
C ASN A 261 28.59 7.58 15.16
N GLU A 262 27.84 6.53 15.48
CA GLU A 262 27.43 6.23 16.85
C GLU A 262 28.28 5.10 17.42
N VAL A 263 28.59 5.19 18.73
CA VAL A 263 29.44 4.21 19.43
C VAL A 263 28.74 2.85 19.56
N ASP A 264 27.44 2.85 19.81
CA ASP A 264 26.65 1.63 19.96
C ASP A 264 25.91 1.30 18.66
N HIS A 265 26.53 0.46 17.83
CA HIS A 265 25.95 0.02 16.56
C HIS A 265 24.65 -0.78 16.76
N LEU A 266 24.56 -1.59 17.80
CA LEU A 266 23.37 -2.41 18.03
C LEU A 266 22.18 -1.55 18.44
N ALA A 267 22.39 -0.60 19.36
CA ALA A 267 21.36 0.36 19.71
C ALA A 267 20.91 1.19 18.50
N PHE A 268 21.83 1.56 17.60
CA PHE A 268 21.49 2.23 16.35
C PHE A 268 20.58 1.37 15.45
N LEU A 269 20.90 0.09 15.27
CA LEU A 269 20.11 -0.83 14.43
C LEU A 269 18.73 -1.13 15.03
N GLU A 270 18.63 -1.24 16.36
CA GLU A 270 17.37 -1.57 17.04
C GLU A 270 16.41 -0.38 17.15
N ARG A 271 16.93 0.85 17.17
CA ARG A 271 16.16 2.07 17.43
C ARG A 271 14.91 2.22 16.55
N PRO A 272 14.96 2.03 15.21
CA PRO A 272 13.76 2.17 14.39
C PRO A 272 12.63 1.22 14.80
N PHE A 273 12.97 -0.01 15.19
CA PHE A 273 12.00 -1.00 15.66
C PHE A 273 11.39 -0.60 17.00
N GLN A 274 12.21 -0.09 17.93
CA GLN A 274 11.73 0.44 19.21
C GLN A 274 10.80 1.64 19.02
N GLU A 275 11.13 2.55 18.10
CA GLU A 275 10.28 3.69 17.73
C GLU A 275 8.93 3.23 17.13
N ALA A 276 8.94 2.18 16.30
CA ALA A 276 7.71 1.62 15.75
C ALA A 276 6.80 1.03 16.86
N ILE A 277 7.37 0.26 17.78
CA ILE A 277 6.63 -0.28 18.93
C ILE A 277 6.03 0.86 19.77
N GLN A 278 6.82 1.89 20.07
CA GLN A 278 6.35 3.08 20.80
C GLN A 278 5.25 3.82 20.05
N ALA A 279 5.36 3.98 18.73
CA ALA A 279 4.34 4.63 17.91
C ALA A 279 3.01 3.86 17.95
N ILE A 280 3.05 2.53 17.87
CA ILE A 280 1.85 1.68 17.96
C ILE A 280 1.25 1.73 19.36
N HIS A 281 2.05 1.58 20.42
CA HIS A 281 1.58 1.71 21.81
C HIS A 281 0.97 3.09 22.08
N LYS A 282 1.54 4.17 21.55
CA LYS A 282 0.96 5.51 21.66
C LYS A 282 -0.43 5.57 21.02
N ARG A 283 -0.64 4.92 19.87
CA ARG A 283 -1.97 4.83 19.24
C ARG A 283 -2.94 4.02 20.11
N MET A 284 -2.51 2.89 20.65
CA MET A 284 -3.32 2.08 21.58
C MET A 284 -3.71 2.88 22.83
N HIS A 285 -2.76 3.58 23.44
CA HIS A 285 -2.99 4.46 24.59
C HIS A 285 -4.03 5.55 24.30
N ASN A 286 -3.89 6.26 23.17
CA ASN A 286 -4.83 7.31 22.77
C ASN A 286 -6.25 6.80 22.53
N LEU A 287 -6.40 5.52 22.17
CA LEU A 287 -7.68 4.85 21.96
C LEU A 287 -8.21 4.14 23.23
N GLY A 288 -7.49 4.21 24.35
CA GLY A 288 -7.87 3.54 25.60
C GLY A 288 -7.77 2.01 25.53
N ILE A 289 -6.96 1.48 24.61
CA ILE A 289 -6.76 0.04 24.41
C ILE A 289 -5.65 -0.46 25.35
N PRO A 290 -5.89 -1.51 26.17
CA PRO A 290 -4.85 -2.13 26.98
C PRO A 290 -3.69 -2.68 26.13
N HIS A 291 -2.45 -2.41 26.54
CA HIS A 291 -1.22 -2.81 25.85
C HIS A 291 -0.06 -2.95 26.86
#